data_AF-A0A4U9TIY1-F1
#
_entry.id   AF-A0A4U9TIY1-F1
#
_cell.length_a   1.000
_cell.length_b   1.000
_cell.length_c   1.000
_cell.angle_alpha   90.00
_cell.angle_beta   90.00
_cell.angle_gamma   90.00
#
_symmetry.space_group_name_H-M   'P 1'
#
loop_
_entity.id
_entity.type
_entity.pdbx_description
1 polymer ?
#
loop_
_entity_poly.entity_id
_entity_poly.type
_entity_poly.pdbx_seq_one_letter_code
_entity_poly.pdbx_strand_id
1 'polypeptide(L)'
;MLSAVFNTFPNSCFGQNNGVIQLTGVASRYVGFVVALMLILLGLFPGVAGFVQHIPEPVLGGATIVMFGTIAASGVAYRFP
;
A
#
# COMPACT_ATOMS: atom_id res chain seq x y z
N MET A 1 -4.43 17.39 1.14
CA MET A 1 -4.60 18.60 0.31
C MET A 1 -4.12 18.36 -1.11
N LEU A 2 -2.83 18.08 -1.35
CA LEU A 2 -2.33 17.82 -2.70
C LEU A 2 -3.07 16.68 -3.44
N SER A 3 -3.26 15.52 -2.79
CA SER A 3 -4.01 14.38 -3.34
C SER A 3 -5.45 14.75 -3.76
N ALA A 4 -6.13 15.64 -3.01
CA ALA A 4 -7.48 16.09 -3.34
C ALA A 4 -7.52 16.98 -4.61
N VAL A 5 -6.48 17.79 -4.84
CA VAL A 5 -6.35 18.58 -6.09
C VAL A 5 -6.26 17.66 -7.32
N PHE A 6 -5.68 16.48 -7.16
CA PHE A 6 -5.56 15.46 -8.21
C PHE A 6 -6.70 14.44 -8.21
N ASN A 7 -7.86 14.74 -7.61
CA ASN A 7 -9.03 13.84 -7.53
C ASN A 7 -8.74 12.45 -6.92
N THR A 8 -7.74 12.35 -6.04
CA THR A 8 -7.44 11.12 -5.30
C THR A 8 -8.18 11.09 -3.96
N PHE A 9 -8.42 9.88 -3.46
CA PHE A 9 -9.07 9.64 -2.17
C PHE A 9 -8.19 10.09 -0.98
N PRO A 10 -8.78 10.30 0.21
CA PRO A 10 -8.01 10.51 1.43
C PRO A 10 -7.03 9.35 1.66
N ASN A 11 -5.76 9.67 1.88
CA ASN A 11 -4.69 8.68 2.09
C ASN A 11 -4.19 8.72 3.54
N SER A 12 -3.80 7.57 4.05
CA SER A 12 -3.22 7.36 5.39
C SER A 12 -1.92 6.55 5.29
N CYS A 13 -1.16 6.46 6.38
CA CYS A 13 0.04 5.64 6.44
C CYS A 13 -0.31 4.15 6.35
N PHE A 14 0.33 3.42 5.43
CA PHE A 14 0.16 1.98 5.26
C PHE A 14 1.01 1.20 6.27
N GLY A 15 0.38 0.51 7.23
CA GLY A 15 1.08 -0.27 8.27
C GLY A 15 1.73 -1.57 7.77
N GLN A 16 1.46 -1.99 6.53
CA GLN A 16 2.02 -3.20 5.92
C GLN A 16 3.53 -3.11 5.72
N ASN A 17 4.08 -1.90 5.57
CA ASN A 17 5.52 -1.68 5.42
C ASN A 17 6.33 -2.14 6.63
N ASN A 18 5.77 -2.05 7.84
CA ASN A 18 6.41 -2.48 9.08
C ASN A 18 6.67 -3.99 9.08
N GLY A 19 5.76 -4.78 8.51
CA GLY A 19 5.96 -6.23 8.35
C GLY A 19 7.15 -6.55 7.43
N VAL A 20 7.30 -5.82 6.33
CA VAL A 20 8.45 -5.98 5.43
C VAL A 20 9.76 -5.58 6.11
N ILE A 21 9.75 -4.49 6.89
CA ILE A 21 10.91 -4.05 7.67
C ILE A 21 11.29 -5.10 8.72
N GLN A 22 10.33 -5.70 9.41
CA GLN A 22 10.58 -6.76 10.39
C GLN A 22 11.21 -8.01 9.76
N LEU A 23 10.78 -8.38 8.55
CA LEU A 23 11.33 -9.53 7.82
C LEU A 23 12.72 -9.27 7.23
N THR A 24 12.96 -8.05 6.73
CA THR A 24 14.20 -7.70 6.02
C THR A 24 15.27 -7.08 6.93
N GLY A 25 14.88 -6.54 8.09
CA GLY A 25 15.75 -5.76 8.97
C GLY A 25 16.13 -4.38 8.43
N VAL A 26 15.59 -3.95 7.30
CA VAL A 26 16.00 -2.71 6.61
C VAL A 26 14.95 -1.62 6.75
N ALA A 27 15.18 -0.68 7.68
CA ALA A 27 14.34 0.51 7.89
C ALA A 27 14.90 1.78 7.19
N SER A 28 15.46 1.64 5.98
CA SER A 28 16.15 2.73 5.29
C SER A 28 15.20 3.67 4.54
N ARG A 29 15.31 4.98 4.79
CA ARG A 29 14.55 6.03 4.09
C ARG A 29 14.77 6.02 2.57
N TYR A 30 15.94 5.59 2.11
CA TYR A 30 16.26 5.53 0.68
C TYR A 30 15.42 4.48 -0.05
N VAL A 31 15.11 3.35 0.62
CA VAL A 31 14.21 2.33 0.06
C VAL A 31 12.82 2.92 -0.16
N GLY A 32 12.33 3.69 0.81
CA GLY A 32 11.06 4.42 0.68
C GLY A 32 11.03 5.38 -0.52
N PHE A 33 12.09 6.15 -0.73
CA PHE A 33 12.19 7.05 -1.89
C PHE A 33 12.21 6.31 -3.23
N VAL A 34 12.93 5.17 -3.31
CA VAL A 34 12.96 4.34 -4.53
C VAL A 34 11.58 3.77 -4.83
N VAL A 35 10.88 3.25 -3.83
CA VAL A 35 9.51 2.74 -4.00
C VAL A 35 8.54 3.86 -4.40
N ALA A 36 8.64 5.05 -3.80
CA ALA A 36 7.82 6.20 -4.17
C ALA A 36 8.04 6.61 -5.64
N LEU A 37 9.31 6.69 -6.07
CA LEU A 37 9.64 7.00 -7.47
C LEU A 37 9.10 5.92 -8.43
N MET A 38 9.23 4.65 -8.07
CA MET A 38 8.69 3.53 -8.85
C MET A 38 7.16 3.63 -9.00
N LEU A 39 6.43 3.95 -7.93
CA LEU A 39 4.97 4.11 -7.97
C LEU A 39 4.55 5.33 -8.80
N ILE A 40 5.29 6.44 -8.72
CA ILE A 40 5.06 7.61 -9.58
C ILE A 40 5.23 7.20 -11.05
N LEU A 41 6.34 6.53 -11.39
CA LEU A 41 6.60 6.08 -12.75
C LEU A 41 5.50 5.14 -13.25
N LEU A 42 5.09 4.15 -12.47
CA LEU A 42 3.99 3.25 -12.82
C LEU A 42 2.66 3.99 -13.00
N GLY A 43 2.37 4.98 -12.15
CA GLY A 43 1.14 5.76 -12.22
C GLY A 43 1.05 6.70 -13.44
N LEU A 44 2.18 7.06 -14.05
CA LEU A 44 2.21 7.87 -15.28
C LEU A 44 1.78 7.08 -16.52
N PHE A 45 1.78 5.74 -16.48
CA PHE A 45 1.41 4.90 -17.61
C PHE A 45 -0.05 4.44 -17.52
N PRO A 46 -0.96 4.92 -18.39
CA PRO A 46 -2.38 4.54 -18.34
C PRO A 46 -2.61 3.05 -18.64
N GLY A 47 -1.66 2.38 -19.31
CA GLY A 47 -1.69 0.92 -19.51
C GLY A 47 -1.69 0.13 -18.20
N VAL A 48 -1.06 0.65 -17.14
CA VAL A 48 -1.08 0.04 -15.80
C VAL A 48 -2.50 0.10 -15.22
N ALA A 49 -3.18 1.24 -15.37
CA ALA A 49 -4.58 1.37 -14.95
C ALA A 49 -5.49 0.42 -15.72
N GLY A 50 -5.30 0.30 -17.04
CA GLY A 50 -6.02 -0.67 -17.87
C GLY A 50 -5.79 -2.11 -17.42
N PHE A 51 -4.56 -2.49 -17.09
CA PHE A 51 -4.25 -3.83 -16.57
C PHE A 51 -4.96 -4.09 -15.23
N VAL A 52 -4.93 -3.13 -14.30
CA VAL A 52 -5.59 -3.26 -12.98
C VAL A 52 -7.11 -3.43 -13.12
N GLN A 53 -7.74 -2.78 -14.10
CA GLN A 53 -9.18 -2.93 -14.37
C GLN A 53 -9.57 -4.31 -14.91
N HIS A 54 -8.63 -5.08 -15.46
CA HIS A 54 -8.89 -6.45 -15.93
C HIS A 54 -8.77 -7.50 -14.80
N ILE A 55 -8.35 -7.09 -13.60
CA ILE A 55 -8.24 -7.99 -12.46
C ILE A 55 -9.66 -8.40 -12.00
N PRO A 56 -9.98 -9.70 -11.91
CA PRO A 56 -11.30 -10.16 -11.47
C PRO A 56 -11.64 -9.69 -10.06
N GLU A 57 -12.90 -9.33 -9.82
CA GLU A 57 -13.38 -8.88 -8.51
C GLU A 57 -13.06 -9.82 -7.34
N PRO A 58 -13.14 -11.17 -7.49
CA PRO A 58 -12.77 -12.07 -6.39
C PRO A 58 -11.31 -11.93 -5.93
N VAL A 59 -10.40 -11.57 -6.84
CA VAL A 59 -8.97 -11.37 -6.52
C VAL A 59 -8.77 -10.07 -5.75
N LEU A 60 -9.45 -9.00 -6.17
CA LEU A 60 -9.45 -7.71 -5.47
C LEU A 60 -10.08 -7.84 -4.07
N GLY A 61 -11.16 -8.63 -3.95
CA GLY A 61 -11.77 -8.98 -2.67
C GLY A 61 -10.79 -9.70 -1.74
N GLY A 62 -10.08 -10.71 -2.26
CA GLY A 62 -9.04 -11.42 -1.51
C GLY A 62 -7.92 -10.49 -1.02
N ALA A 63 -7.41 -9.61 -1.88
CA ALA A 63 -6.40 -8.62 -1.50
C ALA A 63 -6.90 -7.66 -0.40
N THR A 64 -8.18 -7.27 -0.48
CA THR A 64 -8.83 -6.40 0.50
C THR A 64 -8.96 -7.10 1.86
N ILE A 65 -9.32 -8.39 1.89
CA ILE A 65 -9.36 -9.20 3.12
C ILE A 65 -7.98 -9.24 3.77
N VAL A 66 -6.91 -9.47 3.00
CA VAL A 66 -5.53 -9.46 3.52
C VAL A 66 -5.18 -8.09 4.10
N MET A 67 -5.51 -7.00 3.39
CA MET A 67 -5.25 -5.64 3.87
C MET A 67 -5.96 -5.37 5.21
N PHE A 68 -7.27 -5.60 5.31
CA PHE A 68 -8.02 -5.40 6.55
C PHE A 68 -7.58 -6.36 7.67
N GLY A 69 -7.23 -7.61 7.33
CA GLY A 69 -6.68 -8.58 8.28
C GLY A 69 -5.37 -8.11 8.90
N THR A 70 -4.44 -7.56 8.10
CA THR A 70 -3.19 -7.00 8.62
C THR A 70 -3.43 -5.76 9.50
N ILE A 71 -4.40 -4.92 9.15
CA ILE A 71 -4.79 -3.76 9.97
C ILE A 71 -5.34 -4.23 11.32
N ALA A 72 -6.27 -5.19 11.33
CA ALA A 72 -6.83 -5.76 12.56
C ALA A 72 -5.73 -6.40 13.43
N ALA A 73 -4.84 -7.19 12.85
CA ALA A 73 -3.72 -7.81 13.55
C ALA A 73 -2.78 -6.78 14.18
N SER A 74 -2.45 -5.69 13.47
CA SER A 74 -1.62 -4.60 13.99
C SER A 74 -2.27 -3.89 15.19
N GLY A 75 -3.61 -3.76 15.18
CA GLY A 75 -4.37 -3.18 16.30
C GLY A 75 -4.34 -4.06 17.55
N VAL A 76 -4.45 -5.39 17.40
CA VAL A 76 -4.34 -6.33 18.53
C VAL A 76 -2.92 -6.33 19.10
N ALA A 77 -1.90 -6.35 18.25
CA ALA A 77 -0.50 -6.33 18.69
C ALA A 77 -0.13 -5.07 19.49
N TYR A 78 -0.77 -3.93 19.20
CA TYR A 78 -0.54 -2.69 19.96
C TYR A 78 -1.18 -2.70 21.37
N ARG A 79 -2.14 -3.59 21.62
CA ARG A 79 -2.92 -3.64 22.88
C ARG A 79 -2.28 -4.55 23.94
N PHE A 80 -1.42 -5.48 23.56
CA PHE A 80 -0.78 -6.41 24.48
C PHE A 80 0.75 -6.20 24.46
N PRO A 81 1.36 -5.78 25.59
CA PRO A 81 2.81 -5.65 25.70
C PRO A 81 3.53 -7.00 25.67
#